data_AF-A0A815E7H9-F1
#
_entry.id   AF-A0A815E7H9-F1
#
_cell.length_a   1.000
_cell.length_b   1.000
_cell.length_c   1.000
_cell.angle_alpha   90.00
_cell.angle_beta   90.00
_cell.angle_gamma   90.00
#
_symmetry.space_group_name_H-M   'P 1'
#
loop_
_entity.id
_entity.type
_entity.pdbx_description
1 polymer ?
#
loop_
_entity_poly.entity_id
_entity_poly.type
_entity_poly.pdbx_seq_one_letter_code
_entity_poly.pdbx_strand_id
1 'polypeptide(L)'
;MASPITTDTKEIRPIDPDSTSLLYVNLQDNLEPFTVVWADTQINKSEDCLKTQDNLQRIINCLKLFDDAQKCILFVENTSNDDIIFLIVSGELGNTILASLHALPQVAYVYAFCFESAIHEQWTKHYEKIRGVFTDKNLLFEQIKMDVKAQCSRWSFTTEHTFTNPSKSTFSRVPK
;
A
#
# COMPACT_ATOMS: atom_id res chain seq x y z
N MET A 1 -32.52 -55.26 -9.65
CA MET A 1 -31.18 -55.68 -10.08
C MET A 1 -30.33 -54.43 -10.18
N ALA A 2 -29.45 -54.19 -9.20
CA ALA A 2 -28.50 -53.09 -9.21
C ALA A 2 -27.12 -53.69 -8.92
N SER A 3 -26.19 -53.55 -9.87
CA SER A 3 -24.79 -53.96 -9.69
C SER A 3 -24.02 -52.88 -8.94
N PRO A 4 -23.11 -53.22 -8.02
CA PRO A 4 -22.22 -52.26 -7.41
C PRO A 4 -21.00 -52.01 -8.32
N ILE A 5 -20.66 -50.75 -8.55
CA ILE A 5 -19.40 -50.35 -9.20
C ILE A 5 -18.36 -50.21 -8.09
N THR A 6 -17.35 -51.08 -8.14
CA THR A 6 -16.11 -51.01 -7.38
C THR A 6 -15.04 -50.36 -8.25
N THR A 7 -14.33 -49.37 -7.74
CA THR A 7 -13.04 -48.80 -8.22
C THR A 7 -12.76 -47.58 -7.33
N ASP A 8 -11.58 -47.28 -6.80
CA ASP A 8 -10.26 -47.88 -6.76
C ASP A 8 -9.58 -47.17 -5.57
N THR A 9 -9.13 -47.91 -4.56
CA THR A 9 -8.54 -47.34 -3.35
C THR A 9 -7.12 -46.91 -3.66
N LYS A 10 -6.93 -45.63 -4.00
CA LYS A 10 -5.59 -45.03 -4.07
C LYS A 10 -5.02 -44.97 -2.65
N GLU A 11 -3.97 -45.77 -2.39
CA GLU A 11 -3.16 -45.72 -1.17
C GLU A 11 -2.82 -44.27 -0.80
N ILE A 12 -3.33 -43.82 0.34
CA ILE A 12 -2.89 -42.59 0.99
C ILE A 12 -1.60 -42.95 1.73
N ARG A 13 -0.45 -42.51 1.21
CA ARG A 13 0.80 -42.55 1.98
C ARG A 13 0.67 -41.57 3.15
N PRO A 14 1.12 -41.93 4.37
CA PRO A 14 1.08 -41.00 5.49
C PRO A 14 1.96 -39.78 5.16
N ILE A 15 1.35 -38.60 5.31
CA ILE A 15 2.02 -37.31 5.18
C ILE A 15 2.92 -37.16 6.39
N ASP A 16 4.23 -37.02 6.17
CA ASP A 16 5.18 -36.70 7.23
C ASP A 16 4.78 -35.35 7.87
N PRO A 17 4.56 -35.29 9.20
CA PRO A 17 4.11 -34.08 9.87
C PRO A 17 5.18 -32.98 10.00
N ASP A 18 6.36 -33.14 9.39
CA ASP A 18 7.51 -32.23 9.51
C ASP A 18 7.85 -31.46 8.22
N SER A 19 6.93 -31.40 7.25
CA SER A 19 7.09 -30.57 6.02
C SER A 19 6.14 -29.36 5.96
N THR A 20 5.52 -29.00 7.08
CA THR A 20 4.49 -27.94 7.15
C THR A 20 4.99 -26.64 7.76
N SER A 21 6.18 -26.17 7.43
CA SER A 21 6.64 -24.88 7.95
C SER A 21 7.62 -24.19 7.00
N LEU A 22 7.21 -23.01 6.53
CA LEU A 22 8.02 -21.88 6.04
C LEU A 22 8.12 -21.56 4.54
N LEU A 23 7.42 -22.21 3.60
CA LEU A 23 7.41 -21.69 2.21
C LEU A 23 6.09 -21.85 1.45
N TYR A 24 4.96 -21.66 2.14
CA TYR A 24 3.73 -21.20 1.46
C TYR A 24 3.46 -19.76 1.90
N VAL A 25 4.41 -18.88 1.59
CA VAL A 25 4.16 -17.44 1.56
C VAL A 25 3.10 -17.26 0.49
N ASN A 26 1.91 -16.86 0.91
CA ASN A 26 0.84 -16.50 0.00
C ASN A 26 1.39 -15.34 -0.84
N LEU A 27 1.61 -15.55 -2.15
CA LEU A 27 2.12 -14.50 -3.06
C LEU A 27 1.14 -13.33 -3.26
N GLN A 28 0.07 -13.29 -2.45
CA GLN A 28 -0.90 -12.22 -2.32
C GLN A 28 -0.67 -11.34 -1.08
N ASP A 29 0.25 -11.69 -0.19
CA ASP A 29 0.69 -10.78 0.85
C ASP A 29 1.66 -9.80 0.19
N ASN A 30 1.22 -8.56 0.04
CA ASN A 30 2.05 -7.46 -0.42
C ASN A 30 3.28 -7.38 0.50
N LEU A 31 4.42 -7.90 0.05
CA LEU A 31 5.70 -7.86 0.76
C LEU A 31 6.25 -6.43 0.92
N GLU A 32 5.59 -5.46 0.31
CA GLU A 32 5.92 -4.05 0.43
C GLU A 32 5.12 -3.43 1.59
N PRO A 33 5.77 -2.78 2.56
CA PRO A 33 5.10 -2.14 3.71
C PRO A 33 4.36 -0.85 3.32
N PHE A 34 4.00 -0.71 2.04
CA PHE A 34 3.35 0.45 1.49
C PHE A 34 2.34 0.11 0.40
N THR A 35 1.36 0.99 0.23
CA THR A 35 0.37 0.97 -0.84
C THR A 35 0.39 2.30 -1.56
N VAL A 36 0.32 2.27 -2.88
CA VAL A 36 0.04 3.47 -3.67
C VAL A 36 -1.45 3.49 -3.99
N VAL A 37 -2.11 4.57 -3.61
CA VAL A 37 -3.52 4.80 -3.89
C VAL A 37 -3.63 5.87 -4.96
N TRP A 38 -4.40 5.63 -6.01
CA TRP A 38 -4.73 6.65 -7.00
C TRP A 38 -6.24 6.84 -7.05
N ALA A 39 -6.68 8.06 -6.74
CA ALA A 39 -8.07 8.47 -6.78
C ALA A 39 -8.30 9.53 -7.87
N ASP A 40 -9.08 9.18 -8.88
CA ASP A 40 -9.39 10.06 -10.01
C ASP A 40 -10.73 9.65 -10.65
N THR A 41 -11.60 10.62 -10.91
CA THR A 41 -12.90 10.38 -11.55
C THR A 41 -12.76 9.78 -12.95
N GLN A 42 -11.60 9.94 -13.60
CA GLN A 42 -11.33 9.46 -14.96
C GLN A 42 -10.75 8.04 -15.01
N ILE A 43 -10.61 7.35 -13.87
CA ILE A 43 -10.14 5.95 -13.82
C ILE A 43 -10.97 5.06 -14.75
N ASN A 44 -10.27 4.34 -15.63
CA ASN A 44 -10.83 3.48 -16.69
C ASN A 44 -11.70 4.18 -17.75
N LYS A 45 -11.71 5.52 -17.83
CA LYS A 45 -12.59 6.27 -18.76
C LYS A 45 -11.88 6.83 -20.00
N SER A 46 -10.55 6.88 -20.01
CA SER A 46 -9.78 7.37 -21.16
C SER A 46 -8.58 6.48 -21.46
N GLU A 47 -8.17 6.45 -22.73
CA GLU A 47 -6.98 5.70 -23.16
C GLU A 47 -5.72 6.20 -22.44
N ASP A 48 -5.61 7.50 -22.20
CA ASP A 48 -4.49 8.08 -21.46
C ASP A 48 -4.50 7.68 -19.99
N CYS A 49 -5.67 7.54 -19.37
CA CYS A 49 -5.80 7.03 -18.01
C CYS A 49 -5.35 5.56 -17.97
N LEU A 50 -5.83 4.72 -18.88
CA LEU A 50 -5.44 3.32 -19.00
C LEU A 50 -3.91 3.16 -19.19
N LYS A 51 -3.30 3.96 -20.07
CA LYS A 51 -1.83 3.97 -20.24
C LYS A 51 -1.09 4.39 -18.98
N THR A 52 -1.63 5.37 -18.24
CA THR A 52 -1.03 5.82 -16.97
C THR A 52 -1.10 4.73 -15.91
N GLN A 53 -2.25 4.06 -15.82
CA GLN A 53 -2.48 2.92 -14.95
C GLN A 53 -1.52 1.77 -15.27
N ASP A 54 -1.42 1.37 -16.53
CA ASP A 54 -0.50 0.32 -16.98
C ASP A 54 0.95 0.66 -16.60
N ASN A 55 1.35 1.91 -16.78
CA ASN A 55 2.70 2.35 -16.44
C ASN A 55 2.94 2.35 -14.92
N LEU A 56 1.96 2.79 -14.12
CA LEU A 56 2.03 2.73 -12.65
C LEU A 56 2.12 1.29 -12.15
N GLN A 57 1.30 0.39 -12.68
CA GLN A 57 1.30 -1.03 -12.29
C GLN A 57 2.61 -1.74 -12.62
N ARG A 58 3.34 -1.28 -13.65
CA ARG A 58 4.67 -1.83 -13.98
C ARG A 58 5.77 -1.42 -13.01
N ILE A 59 5.58 -0.31 -12.29
CA ILE A 59 6.59 0.25 -11.37
C ILE A 59 6.23 0.06 -9.91
N ILE A 60 4.96 -0.17 -9.61
CA ILE A 60 4.42 -0.29 -8.25
C ILE A 60 3.57 -1.55 -8.19
N ASN A 61 3.95 -2.48 -7.31
CA ASN A 61 3.25 -3.75 -7.15
C ASN A 61 1.90 -3.57 -6.42
N CYS A 62 1.82 -2.60 -5.50
CA CYS A 62 0.69 -2.41 -4.60
C CYS A 62 -0.18 -1.19 -4.98
N LEU A 63 -0.66 -1.12 -6.22
CA LEU A 63 -1.52 -0.02 -6.70
C LEU A 63 -3.02 -0.29 -6.41
N LYS A 64 -3.70 0.67 -5.78
CA LYS A 64 -5.16 0.69 -5.58
C LYS A 64 -5.77 1.88 -6.31
N LEU A 65 -6.92 1.66 -6.94
CA LEU A 65 -7.58 2.62 -7.82
C LEU A 65 -8.98 2.95 -7.29
N PHE A 66 -9.35 4.22 -7.27
CA PHE A 66 -10.66 4.68 -6.81
C PHE A 66 -11.22 5.78 -7.70
N ASP A 67 -12.39 5.55 -8.30
CA ASP A 67 -13.12 6.53 -9.09
C ASP A 67 -14.08 7.40 -8.25
N ASP A 68 -14.15 7.13 -6.95
CA ASP A 68 -15.05 7.74 -5.98
C ASP A 68 -14.29 8.14 -4.71
N ALA A 69 -14.49 9.38 -4.27
CA ALA A 69 -13.80 9.92 -3.10
C ALA A 69 -14.16 9.18 -1.80
N GLN A 70 -15.41 8.80 -1.60
CA GLN A 70 -15.84 8.15 -0.36
C GLN A 70 -15.27 6.74 -0.24
N LYS A 71 -15.24 5.98 -1.34
CA LYS A 71 -14.56 4.67 -1.37
C LYS A 71 -13.08 4.80 -1.07
N CYS A 72 -12.41 5.82 -1.61
CA CYS A 72 -11.00 6.09 -1.32
C CYS A 72 -10.79 6.41 0.17
N ILE A 73 -11.59 7.32 0.74
CA ILE A 73 -11.52 7.72 2.14
C ILE A 73 -11.71 6.51 3.05
N LEU A 74 -12.79 5.74 2.83
CA LEU A 74 -13.09 4.55 3.62
C LEU A 74 -11.97 3.51 3.54
N PHE A 75 -11.35 3.33 2.38
CA PHE A 75 -10.21 2.42 2.25
C PHE A 75 -9.02 2.89 3.11
N VAL A 76 -8.65 4.17 3.00
CA VAL A 76 -7.50 4.72 3.74
C VAL A 76 -7.74 4.72 5.25
N GLU A 77 -8.94 5.08 5.71
CA GLU A 77 -9.31 5.07 7.13
C GLU A 77 -9.30 3.67 7.73
N ASN A 78 -9.66 2.64 6.95
CA ASN A 78 -9.64 1.24 7.39
C ASN A 78 -8.28 0.56 7.20
N THR A 79 -7.31 1.25 6.60
CA THR A 79 -5.94 0.74 6.47
C THR A 79 -5.18 0.95 7.79
N SER A 80 -4.32 -0.01 8.16
CA SER A 80 -3.58 0.03 9.42
C SER A 80 -2.73 1.30 9.52
N ASN A 81 -2.58 1.84 10.73
CA ASN A 81 -1.69 2.97 10.98
C ASN A 81 -0.20 2.61 10.81
N ASP A 82 0.12 1.31 10.81
CA ASP A 82 1.48 0.81 10.57
C ASP A 82 1.80 0.70 9.06
N ASP A 83 0.78 0.76 8.20
CA ASP A 83 0.94 0.73 6.75
C ASP A 83 1.22 2.13 6.20
N ILE A 84 1.99 2.20 5.12
CA ILE A 84 2.36 3.47 4.49
C ILE A 84 1.56 3.66 3.20
N ILE A 85 0.90 4.80 3.07
CA ILE A 85 0.11 5.16 1.90
C ILE A 85 0.73 6.35 1.18
N PHE A 86 0.97 6.16 -0.11
CA PHE A 86 1.30 7.20 -1.06
C PHE A 86 0.06 7.49 -1.89
N LEU A 87 -0.51 8.70 -1.76
CA LEU A 87 -1.81 9.03 -2.32
C LEU A 87 -1.68 9.96 -3.54
N ILE A 88 -2.14 9.51 -4.70
CA ILE A 88 -2.27 10.31 -5.92
C ILE A 88 -3.74 10.73 -6.03
N VAL A 89 -4.01 12.02 -6.19
CA VAL A 89 -5.37 12.56 -6.31
C VAL A 89 -5.50 13.48 -7.51
N SER A 90 -6.63 13.41 -8.20
CA SER A 90 -6.98 14.42 -9.20
C SER A 90 -7.37 15.75 -8.55
N GLY A 91 -7.34 16.83 -9.33
CA GLY A 91 -7.82 18.14 -8.86
C GLY A 91 -9.28 18.11 -8.38
N GLU A 92 -10.12 17.30 -9.02
CA GLU A 92 -11.56 17.17 -8.71
C GLU A 92 -11.81 16.48 -7.36
N LEU A 93 -11.13 15.35 -7.10
CA LEU A 93 -11.33 14.58 -5.87
C LEU A 93 -10.43 15.05 -4.72
N GLY A 94 -9.30 15.68 -5.03
CA GLY A 94 -8.23 15.96 -4.07
C GLY A 94 -8.65 16.80 -2.86
N ASN A 95 -9.42 17.88 -3.08
CA ASN A 95 -9.87 18.72 -1.96
C ASN A 95 -10.79 17.96 -0.99
N THR A 96 -11.73 17.19 -1.53
CA THR A 96 -12.67 16.38 -0.72
C THR A 96 -11.93 15.29 0.06
N ILE A 97 -11.00 14.59 -0.60
CA ILE A 97 -10.23 13.51 0.03
C ILE A 97 -9.30 14.07 1.12
N LEU A 98 -8.58 15.16 0.86
CA LEU A 98 -7.64 15.69 1.84
C LEU A 98 -8.29 16.39 3.03
N ALA A 99 -9.48 16.94 2.85
CA ALA A 99 -10.25 17.46 3.99
C ALA A 99 -10.40 16.39 5.09
N SER A 100 -10.58 15.11 4.71
CA SER A 100 -10.69 13.99 5.65
C SER A 100 -9.34 13.36 6.03
N LEU A 101 -8.43 13.16 5.06
CA LEU A 101 -7.28 12.27 5.27
C LEU A 101 -5.98 12.99 5.68
N HIS A 102 -5.91 14.32 5.64
CA HIS A 102 -4.65 15.05 5.84
C HIS A 102 -3.95 14.75 7.17
N ALA A 103 -4.71 14.51 8.25
CA ALA A 103 -4.15 14.24 9.57
C ALA A 103 -3.72 12.78 9.79
N LEU A 104 -4.10 11.85 8.89
CA LEU A 104 -3.93 10.42 9.12
C LEU A 104 -2.47 9.97 8.99
N PRO A 105 -1.87 9.32 10.01
CA PRO A 105 -0.45 8.97 10.02
C PRO A 105 -0.04 8.01 8.91
N GLN A 106 -0.93 7.10 8.49
CA GLN A 106 -0.69 6.17 7.38
C GLN A 106 -0.52 6.89 6.05
N VAL A 107 -1.04 8.12 5.87
CA VAL A 107 -0.81 8.90 4.66
C VAL A 107 0.54 9.61 4.80
N ALA A 108 1.54 9.13 4.06
CA ALA A 108 2.89 9.68 4.08
C ALA A 108 3.01 10.91 3.18
N TYR A 109 2.68 10.74 1.90
CA TYR A 109 2.75 11.80 0.89
C TYR A 109 1.54 11.79 -0.01
N VAL A 110 1.18 12.99 -0.46
CA VAL A 110 0.09 13.22 -1.40
C VAL A 110 0.64 13.90 -2.67
N TYR A 111 0.27 13.39 -3.83
CA TYR A 111 0.60 13.93 -5.14
C TYR A 111 -0.68 14.39 -5.81
N ALA A 112 -0.80 15.69 -6.05
CA ALA A 112 -1.87 16.21 -6.90
C ALA A 112 -1.46 16.00 -8.36
N PHE A 113 -2.30 15.30 -9.12
CA PHE A 113 -2.02 14.97 -10.52
C PHE A 113 -3.21 15.34 -11.40
N CYS A 114 -3.03 16.32 -12.28
CA CYS A 114 -4.10 16.79 -13.16
C CYS A 114 -3.55 17.30 -14.48
N PHE A 115 -4.14 16.88 -15.60
CA PHE A 115 -3.76 17.34 -16.94
C PHE A 115 -4.33 18.72 -17.29
N GLU A 116 -5.51 19.02 -16.77
CA GLU A 116 -6.29 20.20 -17.13
C GLU A 116 -6.54 21.04 -15.88
N SER A 117 -5.94 22.23 -15.88
CA SER A 117 -6.15 23.33 -14.93
C SER A 117 -5.56 23.16 -13.52
N ALA A 118 -4.30 23.61 -13.38
CA ALA A 118 -3.70 24.01 -12.10
C ALA A 118 -4.51 25.08 -11.31
N ILE A 119 -5.61 25.60 -11.89
CA ILE A 119 -6.50 26.60 -11.29
C ILE A 119 -7.27 25.99 -10.10
N HIS A 120 -7.51 24.68 -10.09
CA HIS A 120 -8.26 24.00 -9.02
C HIS A 120 -7.41 23.50 -7.87
N GLU A 121 -6.10 23.74 -7.84
CA GLU A 121 -5.17 23.16 -6.86
C GLU A 121 -4.77 24.12 -5.75
N GLN A 122 -5.48 25.24 -5.56
CA GLN A 122 -5.20 26.15 -4.44
C GLN A 122 -5.27 25.45 -3.07
N TRP A 123 -6.11 24.41 -2.96
CA TRP A 123 -6.20 23.58 -1.75
C TRP A 123 -4.87 22.91 -1.40
N THR A 124 -4.01 22.62 -2.37
CA THR A 124 -2.72 21.95 -2.14
C THR A 124 -1.79 22.75 -1.23
N LYS A 125 -1.92 24.08 -1.19
CA LYS A 125 -1.10 24.95 -0.33
C LYS A 125 -1.44 24.84 1.16
N HIS A 126 -2.57 24.21 1.50
CA HIS A 126 -3.08 24.14 2.87
C HIS A 126 -2.69 22.85 3.59
N TYR A 127 -2.09 21.88 2.88
CA TYR A 127 -1.83 20.54 3.41
C TYR A 127 -0.34 20.21 3.36
N GLU A 128 0.26 19.98 4.53
CA GLU A 128 1.71 19.75 4.67
C GLU A 128 2.22 18.50 3.96
N LYS A 129 1.35 17.49 3.80
CA LYS A 129 1.69 16.22 3.16
C LYS A 129 1.69 16.28 1.63
N ILE A 130 1.32 17.42 1.05
CA ILE A 130 1.45 17.62 -0.39
C ILE A 130 2.92 17.62 -0.76
N ARG A 131 3.30 16.61 -1.53
CA ARG A 131 4.64 16.44 -2.04
C ARG A 131 4.89 17.25 -3.30
N GLY A 132 3.84 17.40 -4.11
CA GLY A 132 3.89 18.21 -5.31
C GLY A 132 2.60 18.15 -6.12
N VAL A 133 2.57 19.03 -7.11
CA VAL A 133 1.56 19.12 -8.15
C VAL A 133 2.22 18.71 -9.47
N PHE A 134 1.58 17.80 -10.20
CA PHE A 134 2.14 17.19 -11.40
C PHE A 134 1.13 17.27 -12.56
N THR A 135 1.61 17.70 -13.71
CA THR A 135 0.90 17.62 -14.99
C THR A 135 1.56 16.60 -15.94
N ASP A 136 2.81 16.23 -15.64
CA ASP A 136 3.61 15.28 -16.41
C ASP A 136 3.69 13.94 -15.66
N LYS A 137 3.33 12.85 -16.36
CA LYS A 137 3.31 11.47 -15.82
C LYS A 137 4.70 11.02 -15.37
N ASN A 138 5.73 11.33 -16.15
CA ASN A 138 7.09 10.86 -15.86
C ASN A 138 7.63 11.54 -14.61
N LEU A 139 7.40 12.86 -14.47
CA LEU A 139 7.79 13.58 -13.25
C LEU A 139 7.08 13.02 -12.01
N LEU A 140 5.79 12.72 -12.11
CA LEU A 140 5.05 12.07 -11.03
C LEU A 140 5.66 10.70 -10.67
N PHE A 141 5.93 9.87 -11.68
CA PHE A 141 6.44 8.51 -11.45
C PHE A 141 7.84 8.51 -10.86
N GLU A 142 8.73 9.37 -11.35
CA GLU A 142 10.08 9.49 -10.78
C GLU A 142 10.03 9.99 -9.33
N GLN A 143 9.16 10.95 -9.03
CA GLN A 143 8.97 11.42 -7.65
C GLN A 143 8.48 10.29 -6.72
N ILE A 144 7.44 9.55 -7.13
CA ILE A 144 6.90 8.44 -6.33
C ILE A 144 7.98 7.38 -6.10
N LYS A 145 8.73 6.98 -7.14
CA LYS A 145 9.81 6.00 -7.00
C LYS A 145 10.88 6.46 -6.00
N MET A 146 11.28 7.73 -6.08
CA MET A 146 12.27 8.30 -5.17
C MET A 146 11.76 8.29 -3.72
N ASP A 147 10.52 8.71 -3.50
CA ASP A 147 9.94 8.80 -2.17
C ASP A 147 9.65 7.43 -1.56
N VAL A 148 9.16 6.47 -2.35
CA VAL A 148 9.02 5.06 -1.96
C VAL A 148 10.38 4.48 -1.54
N LYS A 149 11.42 4.67 -2.36
CA LYS A 149 12.76 4.16 -2.05
C LYS A 149 13.32 4.78 -0.77
N ALA A 150 13.14 6.09 -0.59
CA ALA A 150 13.59 6.79 0.61
C ALA A 150 12.85 6.30 1.87
N GLN A 151 11.54 6.08 1.77
CA GLN A 151 10.72 5.62 2.88
C GLN A 151 11.00 4.16 3.25
N CYS A 152 11.15 3.27 2.27
CA CYS A 152 11.55 1.88 2.50
C CYS A 152 12.93 1.81 3.16
N SER A 153 13.89 2.61 2.69
CA SER A 153 15.23 2.67 3.31
C SER A 153 15.12 3.09 4.78
N ARG A 154 14.31 4.11 5.09
CA ARG A 154 14.08 4.56 6.46
C ARG A 154 13.43 3.48 7.34
N TRP A 155 12.50 2.71 6.80
CA TRP A 155 11.86 1.60 7.52
C TRP A 155 12.86 0.49 7.87
N SER A 156 13.74 0.11 6.93
CA SER A 156 14.77 -0.92 7.15
C SER A 156 15.67 -0.58 8.34
N PHE A 157 16.02 0.70 8.51
CA PHE A 157 16.83 1.15 9.67
C PHE A 157 16.05 1.13 10.98
N THR A 158 14.76 1.44 10.98
CA THR A 158 13.96 1.43 12.22
C THR A 158 13.64 0.02 12.71
N THR A 159 13.44 -0.94 11.82
CA THR A 159 13.20 -2.33 12.20
C THR A 159 14.42 -2.99 12.82
N GLU A 160 15.64 -2.68 12.38
CA GLU A 160 16.85 -3.28 12.97
C GLU A 160 17.13 -2.80 14.40
N HIS A 161 16.75 -1.56 14.74
CA HIS A 161 17.00 -1.00 16.07
C HIS A 161 15.97 -1.42 17.15
N THR A 162 14.78 -1.92 16.77
CA THR A 162 13.77 -2.39 17.74
C THR A 162 13.95 -3.86 18.14
N PHE A 163 14.81 -4.63 17.45
CA PHE A 163 15.14 -6.02 17.79
C PHE A 163 16.33 -6.18 18.77
N THR A 164 16.70 -5.16 19.56
CA THR A 164 17.63 -5.34 20.69
C THR A 164 16.89 -5.78 21.96
N ASN A 165 16.54 -7.06 22.00
CA ASN A 165 16.43 -7.97 23.14
C ASN A 165 16.42 -7.37 24.59
N PRO A 166 15.26 -7.30 25.29
CA PRO A 166 15.20 -7.14 26.74
C PRO A 166 15.16 -8.54 27.41
N SER A 167 16.23 -9.30 27.33
CA SER A 167 16.41 -10.48 28.19
C SER A 167 17.82 -10.55 28.78
N LYS A 168 18.05 -9.72 29.79
CA LYS A 168 18.91 -10.10 30.91
C LYS A 168 18.20 -9.79 32.22
N SER A 169 17.34 -10.73 32.63
CA SER A 169 17.14 -11.03 34.04
C SER A 169 18.53 -11.20 34.69
N THR A 170 18.87 -10.32 35.63
CA THR A 170 19.88 -10.62 36.65
C THR A 170 19.27 -10.36 38.01
N PHE A 171 18.91 -11.48 38.65
CA PHE A 171 18.67 -11.61 40.07
C PHE A 171 19.93 -11.19 40.84
N SER A 172 19.85 -10.21 41.76
CA SER A 172 20.73 -10.18 42.93
C SER A 172 20.27 -9.24 44.06
N ARG A 173 19.95 -9.91 45.18
CA ARG A 173 20.17 -9.60 46.61
C ARG A 173 19.58 -8.32 47.21
N VAL A 174 18.59 -8.57 48.07
CA VAL A 174 18.26 -7.78 49.27
C VAL A 174 19.42 -7.88 50.29
N PRO A 175 19.92 -6.78 50.86
CA PRO A 175 20.68 -6.81 52.09
C PRO A 175 19.76 -6.67 53.31
N LYS A 176 20.16 -7.35 54.39
CA LYS A 176 19.51 -7.44 55.71
C LYS A 176 19.23 -6.10 56.37
#